data_AF-A0A1I1YA57-F1
#
_entry.id   AF-A0A1I1YA57-F1
#
_cell.length_a   1.000
_cell.length_b   1.000
_cell.length_c   1.000
_cell.angle_alpha   90.00
_cell.angle_beta   90.00
_cell.angle_gamma   90.00
#
_symmetry.space_group_name_H-M   'P 1'
#
loop_
_entity.id
_entity.type
_entity.pdbx_description
1 polymer ?
#
loop_
_entity_poly.entity_id
_entity_poly.type
_entity_poly.pdbx_seq_one_letter_code
_entity_poly.pdbx_strand_id
1 'polypeptide(L)'
;MIQEVFTWRGYDENLPAHRTLQGFLIMDVQYSSRHANELHAGIQEYLQGTREQFDGSGNGYEFECRPEGLFIDCLYEGDPDTPVTVEYNTVLQALTEWSEMCRELEAKALR
;
A
#
# COMPACT_ATOMS: atom_id res chain seq x y z
N MET A 1 11.39 -7.11 -20.62
CA MET A 1 11.03 -5.72 -20.28
C MET A 1 11.34 -5.56 -18.81
N ILE A 2 12.19 -4.61 -18.45
CA ILE A 2 12.35 -4.24 -17.04
C ILE A 2 11.06 -3.49 -16.71
N GLN A 3 10.16 -4.14 -15.99
CA GLN A 3 8.98 -3.47 -15.45
C GLN A 3 9.52 -2.45 -14.46
N GLU A 4 9.42 -1.16 -14.77
CA GLU A 4 9.84 -0.11 -13.84
C GLU A 4 9.08 -0.34 -12.53
N VAL A 5 9.84 -0.61 -11.46
CA VAL A 5 9.26 -0.84 -10.14
C VAL A 5 8.68 0.48 -9.68
N PHE A 6 7.39 0.48 -9.31
CA PHE A 6 6.71 1.69 -8.88
C PHE A 6 7.40 2.34 -7.69
N THR A 7 7.64 3.64 -7.78
CA THR A 7 8.07 4.47 -6.65
C THR A 7 7.16 5.68 -6.56
N TRP A 8 6.96 6.21 -5.36
CA TRP A 8 6.25 7.46 -5.14
C TRP A 8 7.19 8.59 -4.73
N ARG A 9 6.69 9.82 -4.70
CA ARG A 9 7.45 10.97 -4.22
C ARG A 9 7.83 10.79 -2.75
N GLY A 10 9.14 10.78 -2.49
CA GLY A 10 9.68 10.58 -1.13
C GLY A 10 9.94 9.11 -0.78
N TYR A 11 9.82 8.19 -1.74
CA TYR A 11 10.32 6.83 -1.60
C TYR A 11 11.82 6.83 -1.24
N ASP A 12 12.21 5.91 -0.37
CA ASP A 12 13.59 5.71 0.08
C ASP A 12 13.83 4.21 0.17
N GLU A 13 14.65 3.69 -0.75
CA GLU A 13 14.94 2.26 -0.85
C GLU A 13 15.70 1.71 0.36
N ASN A 14 16.30 2.57 1.19
CA ASN A 14 17.04 2.13 2.37
C ASN A 14 16.12 1.90 3.57
N LEU A 15 14.89 2.38 3.53
CA LEU A 15 13.91 2.19 4.59
C LEU A 15 13.09 0.91 4.38
N PRO A 16 13.16 -0.09 5.29
CA PRO A 16 12.35 -1.32 5.18
C PRO A 16 10.86 -1.02 5.03
N ALA A 17 10.34 -0.07 5.81
CA ALA A 17 8.94 0.38 5.73
C ALA A 17 8.51 0.80 4.31
N HIS A 18 9.39 1.46 3.55
CA HIS A 18 9.09 1.88 2.18
C HIS A 18 9.14 0.68 1.22
N ARG A 19 10.14 -0.21 1.36
CA ARG A 19 10.23 -1.43 0.55
C ARG A 19 9.03 -2.35 0.80
N THR A 20 8.64 -2.56 2.05
CA THR A 20 7.45 -3.34 2.41
C THR A 20 6.18 -2.72 1.83
N LEU A 21 6.00 -1.40 1.96
CA LEU A 21 4.83 -0.73 1.39
C LEU A 21 4.79 -0.88 -0.13
N GLN A 22 5.93 -0.75 -0.83
CA GLN A 22 6.02 -1.01 -2.27
C GLN A 22 5.63 -2.46 -2.61
N GLY A 23 6.14 -3.44 -1.85
CA GLY A 23 5.80 -4.85 -2.00
C GLY A 23 4.31 -5.12 -1.80
N PHE A 24 3.72 -4.57 -0.74
CA PHE A 24 2.30 -4.67 -0.43
C PHE A 24 1.41 -4.08 -1.53
N LEU A 25 1.77 -2.91 -2.08
CA LEU A 25 1.05 -2.31 -3.21
C LEU A 25 1.09 -3.22 -4.44
N ILE A 26 2.25 -3.81 -4.75
CA ILE A 26 2.41 -4.67 -5.92
C ILE A 26 1.65 -6.00 -5.76
N MET A 27 1.76 -6.64 -4.60
CA MET A 27 1.29 -8.02 -4.38
C MET A 27 -0.19 -8.10 -4.00
N ASP A 28 -0.70 -7.13 -3.24
CA ASP A 28 -1.98 -7.22 -2.56
C ASP A 28 -2.98 -6.19 -3.06
N VAL A 29 -2.56 -4.94 -3.19
CA VAL A 29 -3.39 -3.91 -3.85
C VAL A 29 -3.46 -4.17 -5.35
N GLN A 30 -2.35 -4.63 -5.93
CA GLN A 30 -2.17 -4.96 -7.34
C GLN A 30 -2.42 -3.74 -8.24
N TYR A 31 -2.26 -3.92 -9.56
CA TYR A 31 -2.48 -2.86 -10.56
C TYR A 31 -3.96 -2.54 -10.78
N SER A 32 -4.69 -2.24 -9.69
CA SER A 32 -6.10 -1.88 -9.70
C SER A 32 -6.30 -0.54 -9.01
N SER A 33 -6.76 0.45 -9.78
CA SER A 33 -7.10 1.76 -9.22
C SER A 33 -8.23 1.68 -8.19
N ARG A 34 -9.16 0.74 -8.39
CA ARG A 34 -10.26 0.47 -7.45
C ARG A 34 -9.74 0.01 -6.09
N HIS A 35 -8.88 -1.01 -6.04
CA HIS A 35 -8.35 -1.51 -4.76
C HIS A 35 -7.56 -0.42 -4.01
N ALA A 36 -6.77 0.37 -4.74
CA ALA A 36 -6.03 1.48 -4.16
C ALA A 36 -6.95 2.51 -3.51
N ASN A 37 -8.04 2.88 -4.20
CA ASN A 37 -9.02 3.83 -3.69
C ASN A 37 -9.82 3.27 -2.50
N GLU A 38 -10.17 1.98 -2.52
CA GLU A 38 -10.86 1.32 -1.41
C GLU A 38 -10.01 1.29 -0.15
N LEU A 39 -8.73 0.93 -0.28
CA LEU A 39 -7.78 0.94 0.84
C LEU A 39 -7.56 2.37 1.37
N HIS A 40 -7.37 3.35 0.47
CA HIS A 40 -7.23 4.75 0.86
C HIS A 40 -8.47 5.26 1.62
N ALA A 41 -9.67 4.97 1.12
CA ALA A 41 -10.92 5.37 1.76
C ALA A 41 -11.07 4.75 3.16
N GLY A 42 -10.81 3.45 3.30
CA GLY A 42 -10.91 2.77 4.59
C GLY A 42 -9.89 3.29 5.62
N ILE A 43 -8.68 3.65 5.19
CA ILE A 43 -7.69 4.30 6.07
C ILE A 43 -8.21 5.66 6.53
N GLN A 44 -8.79 6.46 5.62
CA GLN A 44 -9.35 7.75 5.99
C GLN A 44 -10.54 7.64 6.95
N GLU A 45 -11.42 6.66 6.76
CA GLU A 45 -12.53 6.38 7.68
C GLU A 45 -12.02 6.02 9.08
N TYR A 46 -10.97 5.20 9.16
CA TYR A 46 -10.30 4.88 10.42
C TYR A 46 -9.74 6.14 11.10
N LEU A 47 -8.99 6.96 10.37
CA LEU A 47 -8.38 8.18 10.89
C LEU A 47 -9.41 9.24 11.32
N GLN A 48 -10.59 9.24 10.71
CA GLN A 48 -11.70 10.13 11.07
C GLN A 48 -12.52 9.59 12.26
N GLY A 49 -12.27 8.35 12.70
CA GLY A 49 -13.03 7.68 13.74
C GLY A 49 -14.44 7.26 13.30
N THR A 50 -14.75 7.27 11.99
CA THR A 50 -16.01 6.74 11.47
C THR A 50 -15.99 5.22 11.36
N ARG A 51 -14.79 4.62 11.38
CA ARG A 51 -14.55 3.19 11.45
C ARG A 51 -13.60 2.89 12.61
N GLU A 52 -14.05 2.07 13.56
CA GLU A 52 -13.26 1.75 14.77
C GLU A 52 -12.04 0.88 14.45
N GLN A 53 -12.17 -0.02 13.47
CA GLN A 53 -11.12 -0.96 13.10
C GLN A 53 -11.10 -1.14 11.58
N PHE A 54 -9.90 -1.09 11.00
CA PHE A 54 -9.67 -1.42 9.59
C PHE A 54 -8.39 -2.23 9.39
N ASP A 55 -8.56 -3.51 9.16
CA ASP A 55 -7.53 -4.50 8.89
C ASP A 55 -7.94 -5.38 7.70
N GLY A 56 -6.98 -6.14 7.20
CA GLY A 56 -7.20 -7.09 6.11
C GLY A 56 -5.97 -7.91 5.79
N SER A 57 -6.16 -8.91 4.93
CA SER A 57 -5.10 -9.79 4.42
C SER A 57 -5.24 -9.93 2.92
N GLY A 58 -4.11 -9.96 2.21
CA GLY A 58 -4.05 -10.22 0.79
C GLY A 58 -3.28 -11.48 0.44
N ASN A 59 -2.52 -11.41 -0.66
CA ASN A 59 -1.71 -12.52 -1.18
C ASN A 59 -0.33 -12.62 -0.53
N GLY A 60 0.25 -11.49 -0.12
CA GLY A 60 1.61 -11.41 0.40
C GLY A 60 1.67 -10.91 1.83
N TYR A 61 0.76 -10.02 2.20
CA TYR A 61 0.81 -9.35 3.50
C TYR A 61 -0.58 -9.27 4.15
N GLU A 62 -0.57 -9.12 5.46
CA GLU A 62 -1.69 -8.59 6.24
C GLU A 62 -1.40 -7.15 6.67
N PHE A 63 -2.46 -6.38 6.90
CA PHE A 63 -2.37 -5.02 7.39
C PHE A 63 -3.36 -4.76 8.53
N GLU A 64 -3.01 -3.82 9.38
CA GLU A 64 -3.87 -3.31 10.45
C GLU A 64 -3.66 -1.80 10.59
N CYS A 65 -4.75 -1.03 10.61
CA CYS A 65 -4.69 0.37 11.00
C CYS A 65 -4.49 0.49 12.52
N ARG A 66 -3.37 1.09 12.93
CA ARG A 66 -3.03 1.36 14.34
C ARG A 66 -2.83 2.86 14.57
N PRO A 67 -2.89 3.35 15.82
CA PRO A 67 -2.67 4.76 16.12
C PRO A 67 -1.31 5.30 15.60
N GLU A 68 -0.29 4.46 15.55
CA GLU A 68 1.06 4.81 15.10
C GLU A 68 1.24 4.78 13.58
N GLY A 69 0.31 4.18 12.83
CA GLY A 69 0.44 4.01 11.37
C GLY A 69 -0.24 2.75 10.85
N LEU A 70 -0.01 2.47 9.56
CA LEU A 70 -0.41 1.20 8.95
C LEU A 70 0.62 0.13 9.33
N PHE A 71 0.23 -0.81 10.18
CA PHE A 71 1.01 -2.02 10.42
C PHE A 71 0.89 -2.95 9.20
N ILE A 72 2.02 -3.49 8.75
CA ILE A 72 2.09 -4.46 7.65
C ILE A 72 2.99 -5.60 8.08
N ASP A 73 2.51 -6.83 7.93
CA ASP A 73 3.30 -8.05 8.16
C ASP A 73 3.21 -9.02 6.99
N CYS A 74 4.30 -9.72 6.71
CA CYS A 74 4.36 -10.71 5.64
C CYS A 74 3.68 -12.01 6.10
N LEU A 75 2.86 -12.59 5.23
CA LEU A 75 2.19 -13.87 5.51
C LEU A 75 3.14 -15.09 5.45
N TYR A 76 4.38 -14.88 5.00
CA TYR A 76 5.37 -15.91 4.79
C TYR A 76 6.55 -15.76 5.77
N GLU A 77 7.03 -16.88 6.29
CA GLU A 77 8.18 -16.89 7.19
C GLU A 77 9.47 -16.43 6.49
N GLY A 78 10.28 -15.68 7.23
CA GLY A 78 11.64 -15.32 6.82
C GLY A 78 11.76 -14.05 5.98
N ASP A 79 10.70 -13.26 5.86
CA ASP A 79 10.82 -11.90 5.36
C ASP A 79 11.65 -11.05 6.33
N PRO A 80 12.76 -10.43 5.88
CA PRO A 80 13.65 -9.67 6.77
C PRO A 80 13.17 -8.23 7.02
N ASP A 81 12.18 -7.76 6.25
CA ASP A 81 11.73 -6.37 6.25
C ASP A 81 10.43 -6.18 7.06
N THR A 82 9.67 -7.25 7.36
CA THR A 82 8.45 -7.21 8.18
C THR A 82 8.62 -7.86 9.57
N PRO A 83 7.78 -7.50 10.56
CA PRO A 83 6.72 -6.50 10.52
C PRO A 83 7.24 -5.06 10.55
N VAL A 84 6.49 -4.15 9.93
CA VAL A 84 6.74 -2.70 9.97
C VAL A 84 5.46 -1.92 10.26
N THR A 85 5.64 -0.73 10.80
CA THR A 85 4.58 0.29 10.86
C THR A 85 4.99 1.45 9.96
N VAL A 86 4.12 1.79 9.02
CA VAL A 86 4.34 2.88 8.07
C VAL A 86 3.44 4.06 8.41
N GLU A 87 4.04 5.24 8.53
CA GLU A 87 3.34 6.49 8.80
C GLU A 87 2.23 6.74 7.77
N TYR A 88 1.04 7.14 8.24
CA TYR A 88 -0.13 7.31 7.36
C TYR A 88 0.08 8.30 6.22
N ASN A 89 0.83 9.38 6.44
CA ASN A 89 1.15 10.34 5.38
C ASN A 89 1.91 9.67 4.22
N THR A 90 2.84 8.78 4.53
CA THR A 90 3.59 8.00 3.53
C THR A 90 2.66 7.02 2.81
N VAL A 91 1.81 6.31 3.55
CA VAL A 91 0.86 5.34 2.99
C VAL A 91 -0.13 6.02 2.03
N LEU A 92 -0.74 7.12 2.45
CA LEU A 92 -1.73 7.87 1.65
C LEU A 92 -1.10 8.51 0.42
N GLN A 93 0.15 9.00 0.52
CA GLN A 93 0.89 9.50 -0.63
C GLN A 93 1.15 8.38 -1.65
N ALA A 94 1.65 7.23 -1.19
CA ALA A 94 1.93 6.09 -2.05
C ALA A 94 0.66 5.55 -2.73
N LEU A 95 -0.45 5.44 -1.99
CA LEU A 95 -1.74 4.98 -2.53
C LEU A 95 -2.31 5.94 -3.58
N THR A 96 -2.15 7.24 -3.38
CA THR A 96 -2.59 8.26 -4.33
C THR A 96 -1.85 8.11 -5.66
N GLU A 97 -0.52 8.07 -5.61
CA GLU A 97 0.33 7.91 -6.82
C GLU A 97 0.13 6.53 -7.47
N TRP A 98 -0.07 5.47 -6.68
CA TRP A 98 -0.38 4.13 -7.19
C TRP A 98 -1.71 4.11 -7.94
N SER A 99 -2.75 4.73 -7.36
CA SER A 99 -4.08 4.85 -7.99
C SER A 99 -4.03 5.63 -9.31
N GLU A 100 -3.24 6.71 -9.37
CA GLU A 100 -3.02 7.47 -10.60
C GLU A 100 -2.34 6.63 -11.69
N MET A 101 -1.23 5.96 -11.34
CA MET A 101 -0.51 5.06 -12.26
C MET A 101 -1.45 3.94 -12.77
N CYS A 102 -2.21 3.31 -11.89
CA CYS A 102 -3.14 2.23 -12.28
C CYS A 102 -4.20 2.75 -13.27
N ARG A 103 -4.77 3.93 -13.04
CA ARG A 103 -5.74 4.55 -13.96
C ARG A 103 -5.13 4.79 -15.34
N GLU A 104 -3.89 5.24 -15.41
CA GLU A 104 -3.20 5.43 -16.69
C GLU A 104 -2.96 4.11 -17.44
N LEU A 105 -2.58 3.05 -16.73
CA LEU A 105 -2.37 1.72 -17.31
C LEU A 105 -3.70 1.13 -17.81
N GLU A 106 -4.76 1.22 -17.00
CA GLU A 106 -6.11 0.80 -17.36
C GLU A 106 -6.61 1.54 -18.61
N ALA A 107 -6.41 2.86 -18.69
CA ALA A 107 -6.81 3.66 -19.84
C ALA A 107 -6.01 3.33 -21.13
N LYS A 108 -4.74 2.95 -20.99
CA LYS A 108 -3.89 2.50 -22.13
C LYS A 108 -4.30 1.12 -22.62
N ALA A 109 -4.70 0.21 -21.74
CA ALA A 109 -5.12 -1.14 -22.10
C ALA A 109 -6.45 -1.19 -22.89
N LEU A 110 -7.24 -0.11 -22.85
CA LEU A 110 -8.49 0.03 -23.59
C LEU A 110 -8.33 0.65 -24.99
N ARG A 111 -7.10 0.99 -25.40
CA ARG A 111 -6.77 1.55 -26.73
C ARG A 111 -6.15 0.48 -27.62
#